data_AF-A0A2T5LRS2-F1
#
_entry.id   AF-A0A2T5LRS2-F1
#
_cell.length_a   1.000
_cell.length_b   1.000
_cell.length_c   1.000
_cell.angle_alpha   90.00
_cell.angle_beta   90.00
_cell.angle_gamma   90.00
#
_symmetry.space_group_name_H-M   'P 1'
#
loop_
_entity.id
_entity.type
_entity.pdbx_description
1 polymer ?
#
loop_
_entity_poly.entity_id
_entity_poly.type
_entity_poly.pdbx_seq_one_letter_code
_entity_poly.pdbx_strand_id
1 'polypeptide(L)'
;ITMIKYLDILGIDYIRLFNLIIKTRAKYILIKINYFSYYIFTKALKEAITRNFFKFIKSITYFYRWPLIIYTNNSSYFIEVEYTKYLKLIGTKLITSLISTP
;
A
#
# COMPACT_ATOMS: atom_id res chain seq x y z
N ILE A 1 -11.07 -23.26 -12.13
CA ILE A 1 -10.13 -22.69 -11.15
C ILE A 1 -9.64 -21.36 -11.71
N THR A 2 -10.21 -20.25 -11.26
CA THR A 2 -9.77 -18.92 -11.69
C THR A 2 -8.41 -18.68 -11.05
N MET A 3 -7.37 -18.73 -11.87
CA MET A 3 -5.98 -18.53 -11.47
C MET A 3 -5.85 -17.15 -10.83
N ILE A 4 -5.80 -17.08 -9.50
CA ILE A 4 -5.42 -15.87 -8.76
C ILE A 4 -4.01 -15.53 -9.24
N LYS A 5 -3.88 -14.46 -10.02
CA LYS A 5 -2.62 -14.07 -10.63
C LYS A 5 -1.75 -13.37 -9.60
N TYR A 6 -0.47 -13.39 -9.91
CA TYR A 6 0.63 -12.86 -9.12
C TYR A 6 0.42 -11.46 -8.52
N LEU A 7 -0.59 -10.64 -8.85
CA LEU A 7 -0.78 -9.30 -8.27
C LEU A 7 -2.20 -9.03 -7.74
N ASP A 8 -3.01 -10.06 -7.63
CA ASP A 8 -4.42 -9.88 -7.27
C ASP A 8 -4.60 -9.43 -5.82
N ILE A 9 -3.63 -9.73 -4.93
CA ILE A 9 -3.73 -9.46 -3.49
C ILE A 9 -2.44 -8.80 -2.98
N LEU A 10 -2.57 -7.57 -2.48
CA LEU A 10 -1.47 -6.79 -1.92
C LEU A 10 -1.70 -6.49 -0.44
N GLY A 11 -0.63 -6.52 0.36
CA GLY A 11 -0.59 -5.97 1.71
C GLY A 11 0.25 -4.72 1.74
N ILE A 12 -0.22 -3.64 2.34
CA ILE A 12 0.46 -2.34 2.31
C ILE A 12 0.39 -1.69 3.68
N ASP A 13 1.54 -1.19 4.13
CA ASP A 13 1.65 -0.47 5.38
C ASP A 13 2.77 0.58 5.36
N TYR A 14 2.69 1.53 6.28
CA TYR A 14 3.76 2.45 6.60
C TYR A 14 4.46 2.04 7.89
N ILE A 15 5.75 1.74 7.79
CA ILE A 15 6.62 1.58 8.95
C ILE A 15 7.24 2.92 9.30
N ARG A 16 6.99 3.41 10.51
CA ARG A 16 7.68 4.59 11.05
C ARG A 16 9.08 4.21 11.50
N LEU A 17 10.08 5.00 11.10
CA LEU A 17 11.47 4.80 11.51
C LEU A 17 11.69 5.37 12.91
N PHE A 18 12.30 4.57 13.79
CA PHE A 18 12.55 4.94 15.19
C PHE A 18 13.81 5.82 15.38
N ASN A 19 14.81 5.69 14.51
CA ASN A 19 16.07 6.43 14.62
C ASN A 19 16.23 7.45 13.49
N LEU A 20 16.08 8.74 13.83
CA LEU A 20 16.26 9.90 12.94
C LEU A 20 17.74 10.27 12.69
N ILE A 21 18.70 9.38 13.01
CA ILE A 21 20.15 9.64 12.87
C ILE A 21 20.56 9.71 11.38
N ILE A 22 19.68 9.33 10.46
CA ILE A 22 20.01 9.22 9.05
C ILE A 22 19.96 10.61 8.40
N LYS A 23 21.04 11.03 7.72
CA LYS A 23 21.11 12.24 6.87
C LYS A 23 19.98 12.35 5.82
N THR A 24 19.21 11.29 5.61
CA THR A 24 18.03 11.29 4.76
C THR A 24 16.82 11.79 5.57
N ARG A 25 16.11 12.78 5.02
CA ARG A 25 14.90 13.34 5.66
C ARG A 25 13.70 12.36 5.68
N ALA A 26 13.91 11.07 5.44
CA ALA A 26 12.86 10.06 5.38
C ALA A 26 12.50 9.59 6.80
N LYS A 27 11.20 9.57 7.12
CA LYS A 27 10.65 9.17 8.43
C LYS A 27 9.84 7.89 8.38
N TYR A 28 9.46 7.47 7.18
CA TYR A 28 8.60 6.33 6.94
C TYR A 28 9.15 5.46 5.83
N ILE A 29 8.89 4.16 5.92
CA ILE A 29 9.02 3.21 4.82
C ILE A 29 7.60 2.79 4.44
N LEU A 30 7.19 3.07 3.21
CA LEU A 30 6.00 2.46 2.63
C LEU A 30 6.39 1.09 2.09
N ILE A 31 5.73 0.05 2.60
CA ILE A 31 5.98 -1.34 2.23
C ILE A 31 4.76 -1.88 1.49
N LYS A 32 5.02 -2.63 0.42
CA LYS A 32 4.04 -3.46 -0.26
C LYS A 32 4.54 -4.90 -0.27
N ILE A 33 3.68 -5.82 0.13
CA ILE A 33 3.88 -7.26 0.01
C ILE A 33 2.91 -7.77 -1.02
N ASN A 34 3.40 -8.60 -1.92
CA ASN A 34 2.60 -9.41 -2.80
C ASN A 34 2.28 -10.73 -2.12
N TYR A 35 1.01 -10.99 -1.77
CA TYR A 35 0.67 -12.20 -1.00
C TYR A 35 0.84 -13.50 -1.79
N PHE A 36 0.84 -13.45 -3.12
CA PHE A 36 1.04 -14.64 -3.94
C PHE A 36 2.53 -14.96 -4.10
N SER A 37 3.31 -13.96 -4.48
CA SER A 37 4.73 -14.17 -4.84
C SER A 37 5.71 -13.91 -3.70
N TYR A 38 5.22 -13.38 -2.59
CA TYR A 38 6.01 -12.89 -1.46
C TYR A 38 7.04 -11.80 -1.82
N TYR A 39 6.91 -11.19 -3.02
CA TYR A 39 7.77 -10.07 -3.41
C TYR A 39 7.42 -8.82 -2.62
N ILE A 40 8.44 -8.24 -1.99
CA ILE A 40 8.34 -7.02 -1.21
C ILE A 40 8.92 -5.85 -1.99
N PHE A 41 8.18 -4.75 -2.03
CA PHE A 41 8.67 -3.47 -2.54
C PHE A 41 8.57 -2.42 -1.45
N THR A 42 9.63 -1.65 -1.27
CA THR A 42 9.70 -0.64 -0.22
C THR A 42 10.12 0.71 -0.77
N LYS A 43 9.59 1.79 -0.21
CA LYS A 43 10.00 3.16 -0.55
C LYS A 43 10.16 4.01 0.72
N ALA A 44 11.33 4.63 0.87
CA ALA A 44 11.58 5.59 1.92
C ALA A 44 10.91 6.94 1.61
N LEU A 45 10.17 7.49 2.57
CA LEU A 45 9.35 8.68 2.43
C LEU A 45 9.50 9.59 3.65
N LYS A 46 9.36 10.90 3.45
CA LYS A 46 9.40 11.88 4.54
C LYS A 46 8.12 11.87 5.38
N GLU A 47 7.00 11.52 4.77
CA GLU A 47 5.65 11.61 5.34
C GLU A 47 4.78 10.42 4.89
N ALA A 48 3.92 9.96 5.80
CA ALA A 48 2.87 8.97 5.52
C ALA A 48 1.58 9.71 5.12
N ILE A 49 1.38 9.87 3.81
CA ILE A 49 0.23 10.59 3.24
C ILE A 49 -0.38 9.78 2.09
N THR A 50 -1.68 9.94 1.86
CA THR A 50 -2.43 9.16 0.86
C THR A 50 -1.85 9.27 -0.54
N ARG A 51 -1.38 10.48 -0.91
CA ARG A 51 -0.75 10.72 -2.21
C ARG A 51 0.47 9.83 -2.46
N ASN A 52 1.26 9.54 -1.42
CA ASN A 52 2.44 8.67 -1.55
C ASN A 52 2.04 7.21 -1.77
N PHE A 53 1.05 6.74 -1.01
CA PHE A 53 0.44 5.42 -1.17
C PHE A 53 -0.09 5.24 -2.60
N PHE A 54 -0.87 6.20 -3.08
CA PHE A 54 -1.50 6.09 -4.39
C PHE A 54 -0.49 6.15 -5.54
N LYS A 55 0.49 7.06 -5.48
CA LYS A 55 1.59 7.10 -6.45
C LYS A 55 2.37 5.79 -6.48
N PHE A 56 2.57 5.17 -5.32
CA PHE A 56 3.26 3.90 -5.21
C PHE A 56 2.48 2.77 -5.88
N ILE A 57 1.18 2.64 -5.61
CA ILE A 57 0.31 1.68 -6.31
C ILE A 57 0.32 1.94 -7.82
N LYS A 58 0.08 3.17 -8.25
CA LYS A 58 0.00 3.55 -9.67
C LYS A 58 1.31 3.24 -10.42
N SER A 59 2.46 3.38 -9.77
CA SER A 59 3.75 3.05 -10.38
C SER A 59 3.91 1.56 -10.69
N ILE A 60 3.25 0.70 -9.90
CA ILE A 60 3.30 -0.76 -10.09
C ILE A 60 2.31 -1.17 -11.19
N THR A 61 1.14 -0.55 -11.22
CA THR A 61 0.12 -0.81 -12.25
C THR A 61 0.48 -0.25 -13.63
N TYR A 62 1.58 0.49 -13.75
CA TYR A 62 2.12 0.83 -15.05
C TYR A 62 2.70 -0.40 -15.76
N PHE A 63 3.31 -1.31 -15.00
CA PHE A 63 3.92 -2.53 -15.54
C PHE A 63 3.00 -3.75 -15.50
N TYR A 64 1.90 -3.66 -14.73
CA TYR A 64 1.00 -4.77 -14.45
C TYR A 64 -0.46 -4.32 -14.36
N ARG A 65 -1.40 -5.27 -14.25
CA ARG A 65 -2.81 -4.95 -13.97
C ARG A 65 -2.97 -4.36 -12.55
N TRP A 66 -4.06 -3.62 -12.34
CA TRP A 66 -4.46 -3.17 -11.00
C TRP A 66 -4.76 -4.36 -10.07
N PRO A 67 -4.38 -4.29 -8.79
CA PRO A 67 -4.69 -5.33 -7.83
C PRO A 67 -6.19 -5.46 -7.61
N LEU A 68 -6.68 -6.69 -7.39
CA LEU A 68 -8.08 -6.93 -7.04
C LEU A 68 -8.37 -6.57 -5.58
N ILE A 69 -7.41 -6.82 -4.69
CA ILE A 69 -7.54 -6.61 -3.25
C ILE A 69 -6.29 -5.91 -2.71
N ILE A 70 -6.50 -4.87 -1.91
CA ILE A 70 -5.46 -4.22 -1.13
C ILE A 70 -5.85 -4.33 0.36
N TYR A 71 -4.97 -4.93 1.15
CA TYR A 71 -5.05 -4.96 2.61
C TYR A 71 -4.20 -3.84 3.21
N THR A 72 -4.78 -3.05 4.10
CA THR A 72 -4.07 -2.03 4.89
C THR A 72 -4.59 -2.01 6.33
N ASN A 73 -3.95 -1.23 7.20
CA ASN A 73 -4.60 -0.83 8.46
C ASN A 73 -5.64 0.30 8.22
N ASN A 74 -6.36 0.68 9.28
CA ASN A 74 -7.35 1.76 9.32
C ASN A 74 -6.72 3.18 9.47
N SER A 75 -5.45 3.37 9.11
CA SER A 75 -4.86 4.71 9.22
C SER A 75 -5.51 5.69 8.24
N SER A 76 -5.62 6.96 8.64
CA SER A 76 -6.31 8.02 7.86
C SER A 76 -5.79 8.19 6.44
N TYR A 77 -4.49 7.94 6.21
CA TYR A 77 -3.86 8.00 4.90
C TYR A 77 -4.18 6.84 3.96
N PHE A 78 -4.97 5.83 4.39
CA PHE A 78 -5.47 4.76 3.52
C PHE A 78 -6.97 4.84 3.25
N ILE A 79 -7.73 5.46 4.15
CA ILE A 79 -9.21 5.49 4.12
C ILE A 79 -9.79 6.80 3.57
N GLU A 80 -8.97 7.65 2.95
CA GLU A 80 -9.44 8.90 2.37
C GLU A 80 -10.55 8.67 1.33
N VAL A 81 -11.65 9.41 1.45
CA VAL A 81 -12.91 9.16 0.72
C VAL A 81 -12.72 9.22 -0.80
N GLU A 82 -11.91 10.16 -1.28
CA GLU A 82 -11.64 10.29 -2.72
C GLU A 82 -10.94 9.05 -3.29
N TYR A 83 -9.93 8.55 -2.57
CA TYR A 83 -9.14 7.41 -3.00
C TYR A 83 -9.89 6.09 -2.88
N THR A 84 -10.64 5.89 -1.81
CA THR A 84 -11.48 4.70 -1.63
C THR A 84 -12.54 4.59 -2.74
N LYS A 85 -13.14 5.73 -3.13
CA LYS A 85 -14.03 5.80 -4.30
C LYS A 85 -13.30 5.46 -5.59
N TYR A 86 -12.11 6.03 -5.82
CA TYR A 86 -11.31 5.72 -7.01
C TYR A 86 -10.98 4.23 -7.12
N LEU A 87 -10.48 3.60 -6.05
CA LEU A 87 -10.18 2.17 -6.03
C LEU A 87 -11.40 1.32 -6.37
N LYS A 88 -12.56 1.67 -5.80
CA LYS A 88 -13.83 0.99 -6.13
C LYS A 88 -14.20 1.12 -7.60
N LEU A 89 -14.03 2.31 -8.21
CA LEU A 89 -14.34 2.55 -9.61
C LEU A 89 -13.49 1.71 -10.57
N ILE A 90 -12.22 1.48 -10.23
CA ILE A 90 -11.31 0.66 -11.04
C ILE A 90 -11.38 -0.85 -10.72
N GLY A 91 -12.31 -1.26 -9.85
CA GLY A 91 -12.52 -2.67 -9.48
C GLY A 91 -11.56 -3.21 -8.41
N THR A 92 -10.83 -2.33 -7.71
CA THR A 92 -9.96 -2.70 -6.59
C THR A 92 -10.73 -2.61 -5.27
N LYS A 93 -10.76 -3.70 -4.50
CA LYS A 93 -11.34 -3.76 -3.16
C LYS A 93 -10.28 -3.39 -2.12
N LEU A 94 -10.48 -2.30 -1.38
CA LEU A 94 -9.70 -1.97 -0.19
C LEU A 94 -10.32 -2.70 1.02
N ILE A 95 -9.49 -3.43 1.77
CA ILE A 95 -9.87 -4.09 3.03
C ILE A 95 -8.96 -3.53 4.12
N THR A 96 -9.56 -2.99 5.19
CA THR A 96 -8.81 -2.43 6.31
C THR A 96 -8.95 -3.29 7.55
N SER A 97 -7.86 -3.45 8.30
CA SER A 97 -7.89 -3.98 9.66
C SER A 97 -7.85 -2.85 10.70
N LEU A 98 -8.36 -3.12 11.90
CA LEU A 98 -8.14 -2.23 13.04
C LEU A 98 -6.63 -2.11 13.30
N ILE A 99 -6.17 -0.94 13.76
CA ILE A 99 -4.76 -0.56 13.95
C ILE A 99 -4.03 -1.41 15.03
N SER A 100 -4.60 -2.53 15.47
CA SER A 100 -4.19 -3.24 16.67
C SER A 100 -4.29 -4.77 16.54
N THR A 101 -3.78 -5.35 15.46
CA THR A 101 -3.39 -6.76 15.48
C THR A 101 -1.90 -6.84 15.17
N PRO A 102 -1.06 -7.24 16.15
CA PRO A 102 0.37 -7.46 15.93
C PRO A 102 0.62 -8.51 14.85
#